data_AF-A0AAU1BJX4-F1
#
_entry.id   AF-A0AAU1BJX4-F1
#
_cell.length_a   1.000
_cell.length_b   1.000
_cell.length_c   1.000
_cell.angle_alpha   90.00
_cell.angle_beta   90.00
_cell.angle_gamma   90.00
#
_symmetry.space_group_name_H-M   'P 1'
#
loop_
_entity.id
_entity.type
_entity.pdbx_description
1 polymer ?
#
loop_
_entity_poly.entity_id
_entity_poly.type
_entity_poly.pdbx_seq_one_letter_code
_entity_poly.pdbx_strand_id
1 'polypeptide(L)'
;MPAPDEPRRSLWVAEDVWKEADQRANADGLPIARTVALLFEGYSSGRITELGSEGTGKRKARSGYCAEKTWKAADKRRAKTNAARSMGMLAELLLSAYASRRLHLVQTFVTTTELELMTRSETDPRTGTPALLAAA
;
A
#
# COMPACT_ATOMS: atom_id res chain seq x y z
N MET A 1 8.88 5.09 -11.39
CA MET A 1 8.18 4.79 -12.65
C MET A 1 7.51 3.42 -12.53
N PRO A 2 6.20 3.27 -12.79
CA PRO A 2 5.61 1.93 -12.95
C PRO A 2 6.22 1.22 -14.16
N ALA A 3 6.22 -0.11 -14.17
CA ALA A 3 6.74 -0.88 -15.29
C ALA A 3 5.88 -0.62 -16.55
N PRO A 4 6.49 -0.58 -17.76
CA PRO A 4 5.80 -0.21 -19.01
C PRO A 4 4.60 -1.12 -19.36
N ASP A 5 4.51 -2.31 -18.78
CA ASP A 5 3.46 -3.30 -19.05
C ASP A 5 2.45 -3.49 -17.91
N GLU A 6 2.37 -2.55 -16.96
CA GLU A 6 1.42 -2.67 -15.86
C GLU A 6 -0.02 -2.40 -16.35
N PRO A 7 -0.93 -3.39 -16.35
CA PRO A 7 -2.23 -3.22 -16.97
C PRO A 7 -3.04 -2.15 -16.23
N ARG A 8 -3.51 -1.14 -16.97
CA ARG A 8 -4.47 -0.17 -16.44
C ARG A 8 -5.77 -0.89 -16.10
N ARG A 9 -6.25 -0.71 -14.88
CA ARG A 9 -7.52 -1.29 -14.42
C ARG A 9 -8.53 -0.18 -14.18
N SER A 10 -9.75 -0.41 -14.67
CA SER A 10 -10.90 0.44 -14.39
C SER A 10 -11.50 0.08 -13.03
N LEU A 11 -11.44 1.02 -12.10
CA LEU A 11 -11.96 0.93 -10.75
C LEU A 11 -13.23 1.77 -10.65
N TRP A 12 -14.33 1.17 -10.21
CA TRP A 12 -15.57 1.89 -9.96
C TRP A 12 -15.55 2.40 -8.52
N VAL A 13 -15.24 3.68 -8.36
CA VAL A 13 -15.05 4.33 -7.06
C VAL A 13 -15.96 5.55 -6.98
N ALA A 14 -16.54 5.78 -5.80
CA ALA A 14 -17.31 6.98 -5.51
C ALA A 14 -16.46 8.26 -5.69
N GLU A 15 -17.06 9.30 -6.25
CA GLU A 15 -16.36 10.53 -6.62
C GLU A 15 -15.79 11.31 -5.43
N ASP A 16 -16.52 11.33 -4.32
CA ASP A 16 -16.10 11.88 -3.02
C ASP A 16 -14.83 11.19 -2.52
N VAL A 17 -14.86 9.86 -2.43
CA VAL A 17 -13.71 9.05 -1.98
C VAL A 17 -12.49 9.26 -2.87
N TRP A 18 -12.68 9.28 -4.19
CA TRP A 18 -11.58 9.51 -5.12
C TRP A 18 -10.96 10.90 -4.94
N LYS A 19 -11.79 11.94 -4.80
CA LYS A 19 -11.32 13.32 -4.64
C LYS A 19 -10.55 13.51 -3.33
N GLU A 20 -11.05 12.96 -2.23
CA GLU A 20 -10.37 13.04 -0.93
C GLU A 20 -9.05 12.26 -0.93
N ALA A 21 -9.04 11.06 -1.51
CA ALA A 21 -7.82 10.28 -1.67
C ALA A 21 -6.80 10.98 -2.59
N ASP A 22 -7.25 11.68 -3.63
CA ASP A 22 -6.38 12.41 -4.55
C ASP A 22 -5.76 13.64 -3.87
N GLN A 23 -6.56 14.41 -3.14
CA GLN A 23 -6.06 15.51 -2.32
C GLN A 23 -5.02 15.04 -1.31
N ARG A 24 -5.26 13.88 -0.67
CA ARG A 24 -4.32 13.28 0.26
C ARG A 24 -3.04 12.80 -0.42
N ALA A 25 -3.17 12.12 -1.55
CA ALA A 25 -2.04 11.65 -2.34
C ALA A 25 -1.15 12.82 -2.77
N ASN A 26 -1.75 13.91 -3.23
CA ASN A 26 -1.04 15.15 -3.56
C ASN A 26 -0.33 15.76 -2.34
N ALA A 27 -0.96 15.75 -1.15
CA ALA A 27 -0.32 16.20 0.08
C ALA A 27 0.88 15.32 0.50
N ASP A 28 0.82 14.01 0.20
CA ASP A 28 1.90 13.07 0.42
C ASP A 28 2.94 13.06 -0.74
N GLY A 29 2.78 13.91 -1.76
CA GLY A 29 3.68 14.03 -2.91
C GLY A 29 3.61 12.84 -3.89
N LEU A 30 2.53 12.06 -3.85
CA LEU A 30 2.34 10.86 -4.66
C LEU A 30 1.17 11.03 -5.63
N PRO A 31 1.28 10.55 -6.88
CA PRO A 31 0.14 10.51 -7.78
C PRO A 31 -0.85 9.44 -7.33
N ILE A 32 -2.16 9.73 -7.34
CA ILE A 32 -3.21 8.80 -6.89
C ILE A 32 -3.15 7.41 -7.54
N ALA A 33 -2.74 7.34 -8.81
CA ALA A 33 -2.59 6.05 -9.51
C ALA A 33 -1.49 5.17 -8.88
N ARG A 34 -0.43 5.79 -8.32
CA ARG A 34 0.62 5.08 -7.57
C ARG A 34 0.13 4.72 -6.17
N THR A 35 -0.63 5.61 -5.52
CA THR A 35 -1.29 5.33 -4.23
C THR A 35 -2.17 4.09 -4.31
N VAL A 36 -2.99 3.97 -5.36
CA VAL A 36 -3.81 2.78 -5.62
C VAL A 36 -2.95 1.51 -5.70
N ALA A 37 -1.86 1.54 -6.46
CA ALA A 37 -0.96 0.39 -6.57
C ALA A 37 -0.39 -0.04 -5.20
N LEU A 38 0.08 0.94 -4.40
CA LEU A 38 0.61 0.69 -3.06
C LEU A 38 -0.45 0.15 -2.09
N LEU A 39 -1.68 0.65 -2.17
CA LEU A 39 -2.79 0.14 -1.34
C LEU A 39 -3.11 -1.32 -1.67
N PHE A 40 -3.15 -1.69 -2.96
CA PHE A 40 -3.36 -3.08 -3.36
C PHE A 40 -2.19 -3.99 -2.97
N GLU A 41 -0.96 -3.50 -3.03
CA GLU A 41 0.23 -4.21 -2.58
C GLU A 41 0.22 -4.44 -1.06
N GLY A 42 -0.06 -3.39 -0.29
CA GLY A 42 -0.19 -3.47 1.17
C GLY A 42 -1.31 -4.42 1.59
N TYR A 43 -2.44 -4.39 0.89
CA TYR A 43 -3.55 -5.30 1.14
C TYR A 43 -3.20 -6.74 0.72
N SER A 44 -2.62 -6.98 -0.45
CA SER A 44 -2.28 -8.36 -0.86
C SER A 44 -1.21 -9.00 0.03
N SER A 45 -0.26 -8.21 0.53
CA SER A 45 0.82 -8.64 1.42
C SER A 45 0.41 -8.83 2.88
N GLY A 46 -0.81 -8.46 3.26
CA GLY A 46 -1.26 -8.59 4.65
C GLY A 46 -1.08 -7.33 5.49
N ARG A 47 -0.24 -6.38 5.05
CA ARG A 47 0.13 -5.16 5.79
C ARG A 47 -1.04 -4.21 6.04
N ILE A 48 -2.01 -4.18 5.12
CA ILE A 48 -3.24 -3.41 5.28
C ILE A 48 -4.38 -4.37 5.60
N THR A 49 -4.92 -4.28 6.81
CA THR A 49 -6.13 -5.00 7.26
C THR A 49 -7.29 -4.06 7.49
N GLU A 50 -7.01 -2.79 7.77
CA GLU A 50 -8.03 -1.78 8.00
C GLU A 50 -8.63 -1.29 6.69
N LEU A 51 -9.96 -1.33 6.63
CA LEU A 51 -10.76 -0.90 5.50
C LEU A 51 -11.64 0.27 5.95
N GLY A 52 -11.89 1.18 5.02
CA GLY A 52 -12.70 2.36 5.24
C GLY A 52 -14.18 2.03 5.12
N SER A 53 -14.99 3.07 4.93
CA SER A 53 -16.40 2.95 4.58
C SER A 53 -16.59 3.10 3.07
N GLU A 54 -17.73 2.62 2.57
CA GLU A 54 -18.19 2.96 1.23
C GLU A 54 -18.40 4.47 1.10
N GLY A 55 -18.18 4.99 -0.11
CA GLY A 55 -18.48 6.37 -0.45
C GLY A 55 -19.97 6.60 -0.62
N THR A 56 -20.38 7.85 -0.46
CA THR A 56 -21.79 8.25 -0.61
C THR A 56 -22.11 8.80 -2.00
N GLY A 57 -21.07 9.14 -2.77
CA GLY A 57 -21.19 9.73 -4.09
C GLY A 57 -21.50 8.75 -5.24
N LYS A 58 -21.80 9.33 -6.41
CA LYS A 58 -21.92 8.54 -7.65
C LYS A 58 -20.59 7.88 -7.99
N ARG A 59 -20.64 6.58 -8.31
CA ARG A 59 -19.47 5.81 -8.71
C ARG A 59 -19.11 6.10 -10.17
N LYS A 60 -17.85 6.39 -10.41
CA LYS A 60 -17.30 6.64 -11.75
C LYS A 60 -16.16 5.67 -12.01
N ALA A 61 -15.98 5.28 -13.27
CA ALA A 61 -14.81 4.52 -13.69
C ALA A 61 -13.55 5.39 -13.59
N ARG A 62 -12.56 4.93 -12.84
CA ARG A 62 -11.27 5.57 -12.62
C ARG A 62 -10.15 4.62 -13.00
N SER A 63 -9.06 5.16 -13.53
CA SER A 63 -7.91 4.37 -13.94
C SER A 63 -6.89 4.29 -12.82
N GLY A 64 -6.53 3.07 -12.41
CA GLY A 64 -5.42 2.78 -11.51
C GLY A 64 -4.41 1.83 -12.14
N TYR A 65 -3.16 1.89 -11.67
CA TYR A 65 -2.15 0.89 -12.03
C TYR A 65 -2.15 -0.22 -10.98
N CYS A 66 -2.17 -1.47 -11.44
CA CYS A 66 -2.01 -2.61 -10.56
C CYS A 66 -1.50 -3.81 -11.36
N ALA A 67 -0.31 -4.30 -11.02
CA ALA A 67 0.23 -5.53 -11.57
C ALA A 67 -0.76 -6.70 -11.40
N GLU A 68 -0.85 -7.55 -12.41
CA GLU A 68 -1.79 -8.67 -12.41
C GLU A 68 -1.58 -9.63 -11.23
N LYS A 69 -0.32 -9.85 -10.84
CA LYS A 69 0.03 -10.67 -9.66
C LYS A 69 -0.57 -10.09 -8.38
N THR A 70 -0.43 -8.78 -8.17
CA THR A 70 -0.97 -8.06 -7.02
C THR A 70 -2.50 -8.09 -7.04
N TRP A 71 -3.10 -7.88 -8.21
CA TRP A 71 -4.55 -7.96 -8.39
C TRP A 71 -5.10 -9.33 -8.01
N LYS A 72 -4.52 -10.42 -8.53
CA LYS A 72 -4.92 -11.79 -8.20
C LYS A 72 -4.71 -12.13 -6.73
N ALA A 73 -3.60 -11.68 -6.13
CA ALA A 73 -3.33 -11.89 -4.72
C ALA A 73 -4.33 -11.14 -3.81
N ALA A 74 -4.64 -9.89 -4.15
CA ALA A 74 -5.65 -9.09 -3.46
C ALA A 74 -7.06 -9.70 -3.60
N ASP A 75 -7.44 -10.16 -4.79
CA ASP A 75 -8.72 -10.82 -5.05
C ASP A 75 -8.86 -12.13 -4.25
N LYS A 76 -7.80 -12.96 -4.24
CA LYS A 76 -7.74 -14.18 -3.42
C LYS A 76 -7.89 -13.87 -1.93
N ARG A 77 -7.20 -12.84 -1.43
CA ARG A 77 -7.32 -12.43 -0.03
C ARG A 77 -8.73 -11.92 0.27
N ARG A 78 -9.28 -11.04 -0.56
CA ARG A 78 -10.67 -10.54 -0.45
C ARG A 78 -11.68 -11.67 -0.36
N ALA A 79 -11.57 -12.66 -1.25
CA ALA A 79 -12.46 -13.82 -1.24
C ALA A 79 -12.32 -14.64 0.06
N LYS A 80 -11.08 -14.81 0.55
CA LYS A 80 -10.81 -15.54 1.81
C LYS A 80 -11.35 -14.80 3.05
N THR A 81 -11.24 -13.48 3.09
CA THR A 81 -11.62 -12.67 4.26
C THR A 81 -13.05 -12.13 4.18
N ASN A 82 -13.75 -12.36 3.07
CA ASN A 82 -15.04 -11.73 2.74
C ASN A 82 -15.03 -10.20 2.92
N ALA A 83 -13.89 -9.57 2.63
CA ALA A 83 -13.65 -8.15 2.93
C ALA A 83 -14.48 -7.19 2.06
N ALA A 84 -14.86 -7.60 0.86
CA ALA A 84 -15.66 -6.79 -0.06
C ALA A 84 -16.37 -7.67 -1.09
N ARG A 85 -17.49 -7.17 -1.62
CA ARG A 85 -18.31 -7.87 -2.64
C ARG A 85 -17.66 -7.90 -4.02
N SER A 86 -16.75 -6.97 -4.31
CA SER A 86 -16.05 -6.87 -5.59
C SER A 86 -14.68 -6.20 -5.44
N MET A 87 -13.85 -6.27 -6.48
CA MET A 87 -12.57 -5.55 -6.50
C MET A 87 -12.74 -4.03 -6.57
N GLY A 88 -13.79 -3.53 -7.22
CA GLY A 88 -14.11 -2.10 -7.24
C GLY A 88 -14.49 -1.59 -5.85
N MET A 89 -15.31 -2.36 -5.13
CA MET A 89 -15.65 -2.06 -3.74
C MET A 89 -14.41 -2.13 -2.83
N LEU A 90 -13.54 -3.12 -3.02
CA LEU A 90 -12.27 -3.19 -2.27
C LEU A 90 -11.41 -1.94 -2.50
N ALA A 91 -11.30 -1.46 -3.75
CA ALA A 91 -10.56 -0.25 -4.06
C ALA A 91 -11.14 0.99 -3.34
N GLU A 92 -12.47 1.12 -3.35
CA GLU A 92 -13.18 2.19 -2.65
C GLU A 92 -12.92 2.16 -1.13
N LEU A 93 -13.01 0.98 -0.51
CA LEU A 93 -12.75 0.82 0.92
C LEU A 93 -11.29 1.14 1.29
N LEU A 94 -10.32 0.73 0.47
CA LEU A 94 -8.90 1.03 0.69
C LEU A 94 -8.61 2.53 0.54
N LEU A 95 -9.18 3.18 -0.49
CA LEU A 95 -9.03 4.62 -0.71
C LEU A 95 -9.71 5.43 0.38
N SER A 96 -10.86 5.00 0.87
CA SER A 96 -11.57 5.62 1.98
C SER A 96 -10.76 5.55 3.29
N ALA A 97 -10.15 4.40 3.59
CA ALA A 97 -9.24 4.26 4.74
C ALA A 97 -8.02 5.18 4.64
N TYR A 98 -7.46 5.30 3.44
CA TYR A 98 -6.33 6.19 3.16
C TYR A 98 -6.71 7.67 3.31
N ALA A 99 -7.83 8.09 2.70
CA ALA A 99 -8.35 9.45 2.81
C ALA A 99 -8.65 9.85 4.26
N SER A 100 -9.20 8.92 5.05
CA SER A 100 -9.53 9.12 6.46
C SER A 100 -8.32 9.10 7.40
N ARG A 101 -7.08 9.06 6.87
CA ARG A 101 -5.81 8.93 7.63
C ARG A 101 -5.73 7.71 8.54
N ARG A 102 -6.51 6.67 8.27
CA ARG A 102 -6.36 5.38 8.98
C ARG A 102 -5.20 4.56 8.44
N LEU A 103 -4.71 4.90 7.24
CA LEU A 103 -3.54 4.29 6.60
C LEU A 103 -2.45 5.32 6.35
N HIS A 104 -1.25 5.08 6.90
CA HIS A 104 -0.05 5.88 6.65
C HIS A 104 0.90 5.15 5.70
N LEU A 105 0.75 5.37 4.38
CA LEU A 105 1.58 4.71 3.36
C LEU A 105 3.09 4.94 3.56
N VAL A 106 3.49 6.10 4.10
CA VAL A 106 4.91 6.42 4.34
C VAL A 106 5.53 5.51 5.40
N GLN A 107 4.80 5.12 6.46
CA GLN A 107 5.34 4.22 7.49
C GLN A 107 5.28 2.74 7.08
N THR A 108 4.29 2.34 6.27
CA THR A 108 4.10 0.94 5.86
C THR A 108 5.10 0.46 4.80
N PHE A 109 5.76 1.38 4.08
CA PHE A 109 6.72 1.04 3.01
C PHE A 109 8.17 1.44 3.31
N VAL A 110 8.43 2.32 4.28
CA VAL A 110 9.79 2.61 4.76
C VAL A 110 10.43 1.40 5.46
N THR A 111 9.63 0.49 6.00
CA THR A 111 10.13 -0.72 6.69
C THR A 111 10.70 -1.80 5.78
N THR A 112 10.57 -1.77 4.45
CA THR A 112 11.28 -2.77 3.62
C THR A 112 12.68 -2.30 3.29
N THR A 113 12.84 -1.04 2.87
CA THR A 113 14.14 -0.53 2.46
C THR A 113 15.04 -0.21 3.66
N GLU A 114 14.50 0.35 4.75
CA GLU A 114 15.31 0.56 5.97
C GLU A 114 15.63 -0.74 6.70
N LEU A 115 14.74 -1.73 6.69
CA LEU A 115 15.00 -3.00 7.38
C LEU A 115 15.96 -3.89 6.61
N GLU A 116 15.97 -3.85 5.27
CA GLU A 116 17.04 -4.42 4.44
C GLU A 116 18.36 -3.67 4.61
N LEU A 117 18.36 -2.33 4.77
CA LEU A 117 19.58 -1.57 5.05
C LEU A 117 20.12 -1.80 6.46
N MET A 118 19.24 -1.96 7.47
CA MET A 118 19.64 -2.25 8.86
C MET A 118 20.09 -3.70 9.04
N THR A 119 19.49 -4.67 8.34
CA THR A 119 19.95 -6.08 8.39
C THR A 119 21.19 -6.36 7.54
N ARG A 120 21.51 -5.51 6.56
CA ARG A 120 22.71 -5.64 5.73
C ARG A 120 23.93 -4.91 6.28
N SER A 121 23.77 -4.09 7.33
CA SER A 121 24.86 -3.43 8.04
C SER A 121 25.35 -4.20 9.28
N GLU A 122 24.75 -5.35 9.62
CA GLU A 122 25.18 -6.19 10.74
C GLU A 122 25.58 -7.59 10.29
N THR A 123 26.58 -7.68 9.41
CA THR A 123 27.51 -8.82 9.40
C THR A 123 28.81 -8.40 8.73
N ASP A 124 29.73 -7.83 9.51
CA ASP A 124 31.15 -7.86 9.18
C ASP A 124 31.79 -9.04 9.96
N PRO A 125 32.09 -10.18 9.32
CA PRO A 125 32.82 -11.27 9.94
C PRO A 125 34.35 -11.11 9.91
N ARG A 126 34.91 -9.89 9.80
CA ARG A 126 36.36 -9.67 9.72
C ARG A 126 36.98 -8.79 10.80
N THR A 127 36.36 -8.68 11.97
CA THR A 127 37.13 -8.31 13.17
C THR A 127 36.76 -9.22 14.33
N GLY A 128 37.54 -10.29 14.48
CA GLY A 128 37.60 -10.98 15.76
C GLY A 128 38.09 -10.00 16.81
N THR A 129 37.28 -9.77 17.84
CA THR A 129 37.62 -9.79 19.28
C THR A 129 36.46 -9.15 20.06
N PRO A 130 35.74 -9.90 20.92
CA PRO A 130 34.98 -9.29 21.99
C PRO A 130 35.64 -9.65 23.33
N ALA A 131 36.35 -8.71 23.96
CA ALA A 131 36.59 -8.78 25.41
C ALA A 131 37.06 -7.44 25.98
N LEU A 132 36.15 -6.87 26.76
CA LEU A 132 36.35 -6.12 28.01
C LEU A 132 37.34 -4.95 28.05
N LEU A 133 36.74 -3.77 28.16
CA LEU A 133 37.00 -2.75 29.18
C LEU A 133 37.92 -3.24 30.33
N ALA A 134 39.16 -2.74 30.36
CA ALA A 134 39.97 -2.62 31.57
C ALA A 134 40.44 -1.17 31.64
N ALA A 135 39.78 -0.39 32.51
CA ALA A 135 40.25 0.91 32.95
C ALA A 135 40.08 0.97 34.47
N ALA A 136 41.17 1.42 35.12
CA ALA A 136 41.44 1.60 36.55
C ALA A 136 41.93 0.35 37.31
#